data_AF-A0A0H2MB99-F1
#
_entry.id   AF-A0A0H2MB99-F1
#
_cell.length_a   1.000
_cell.length_b   1.000
_cell.length_c   1.000
_cell.angle_alpha   90.00
_cell.angle_beta   90.00
_cell.angle_gamma   90.00
#
_symmetry.space_group_name_H-M   'P 1'
#
loop_
_entity.id
_entity.type
_entity.pdbx_description
1 polymer ?
#
loop_
_entity_poly.entity_id
_entity_poly.type
_entity_poly.pdbx_seq_one_letter_code
_entity_poly.pdbx_strand_id
1 'polypeptide(L)'
;MSFQLSKSALVGTVLRLSMAALFAGGGTSAYAQTQLIPQQPTTNQSITGEPLTETPASPISSGGIQVDSLGGLDLDSIGTLSLGQGGFGYDMWRQSSLQDVFALITQMPVSYHSAVGNNLAKRLLLSSAGRPLDDKPLQSEQSLLSLRLEKLAELGAYTELDNLFQRIPTRSDSEQQARYRSDSLLMTGKNGDACQVIQGMSATGKDSYWTRGMVYCHFLQKQVDQALLGLDLLRETGDATDPLFEELALAASGANIKLSGKSAGRVEPIHWALAALSATQLPADLDDFLDPGVRRALISTESYPLDRRVYAAEVAVRSGALSPNALVDLYSRYAFEPAELDGVVGGQIKHEGPELRALFLQATQLQTVPAARAEIVKAALDQAETDGMGILMSRVVADLVAEIPHSADLTWFALPAGRILYLAGQYERANAWLLLARQYMLSEETAAANLTSLWPYARLSGMEGGERYGTLKGWASAQSGLGPEVLNQQLVMLRSCMQALGEETRLSWGELASMEIASPGLAPSAALLYALKDAQNGGRLAEVVLLSLIILGEQGPGNTHSLALGSVVEALYSVGLQTEARSLAIEATVLSGI
;
A
#
# COMPACT_ATOMS: atom_id res chain seq x y z
N MET A 1 30.52 39.78 -45.60
CA MET A 1 31.53 40.67 -44.99
C MET A 1 31.97 40.03 -43.69
N SER A 2 33.03 39.21 -43.71
CA SER A 2 34.42 39.58 -43.36
C SER A 2 34.62 39.63 -41.84
N PHE A 3 34.98 38.50 -41.22
CA PHE A 3 36.33 38.11 -40.75
C PHE A 3 36.86 38.91 -39.55
N GLN A 4 37.06 38.25 -38.40
CA GLN A 4 38.42 37.91 -37.93
C GLN A 4 38.44 36.92 -36.75
N LEU A 5 39.42 36.01 -36.84
CA LEU A 5 39.85 35.00 -35.87
C LEU A 5 40.78 35.60 -34.81
N SER A 6 40.85 34.96 -33.63
CA SER A 6 42.12 34.81 -32.92
C SER A 6 42.15 33.52 -32.07
N LYS A 7 43.26 32.80 -32.18
CA LYS A 7 43.69 31.58 -31.48
C LYS A 7 44.87 31.93 -30.56
N SER A 8 44.93 31.32 -29.37
CA SER A 8 46.17 30.94 -28.64
C SER A 8 45.77 29.96 -27.50
N ALA A 9 46.09 28.66 -27.54
CA ALA A 9 47.35 27.96 -27.17
C ALA A 9 47.70 28.12 -25.65
N LEU A 10 47.45 27.17 -24.74
CA LEU A 10 48.00 25.81 -24.46
C LEU A 10 49.34 25.80 -23.71
N VAL A 11 49.33 25.60 -22.37
CA VAL A 11 50.33 24.98 -21.45
C VAL A 11 49.55 24.75 -20.12
N GLY A 12 49.48 23.62 -19.40
CA GLY A 12 50.29 22.41 -19.33
C GLY A 12 51.05 22.34 -18.01
N THR A 13 50.45 21.87 -16.89
CA THR A 13 51.25 21.38 -15.73
C THR A 13 50.48 20.39 -14.85
N VAL A 14 51.08 19.20 -14.74
CA VAL A 14 50.78 18.09 -13.85
C VAL A 14 51.33 18.41 -12.45
N LEU A 15 50.58 18.14 -11.38
CA LEU A 15 51.18 17.95 -10.05
C LEU A 15 50.55 16.75 -9.36
N ARG A 16 51.35 15.67 -9.31
CA ARG A 16 51.19 14.55 -8.39
C ARG A 16 51.68 14.98 -7.02
N LEU A 17 50.95 14.69 -5.95
CA LEU A 17 51.46 14.70 -4.59
C LEU A 17 51.20 13.34 -3.95
N SER A 18 52.28 12.56 -3.92
CA SER A 18 52.46 11.39 -3.09
C SER A 18 52.92 11.86 -1.71
N MET A 19 52.33 11.32 -0.64
CA MET A 19 52.94 11.41 0.69
C MET A 19 52.87 10.02 1.33
N ALA A 20 54.04 9.47 1.58
CA ALA A 20 54.27 8.20 2.25
C ALA A 20 55.02 8.48 3.56
N ALA A 21 54.60 7.84 4.65
CA ALA A 21 55.38 7.52 5.85
C ALA A 21 54.62 6.40 6.59
N LEU A 22 55.02 5.12 6.51
CA LEU A 22 56.03 4.43 7.34
C LEU A 22 55.81 4.56 8.86
N PHE A 23 55.22 3.52 9.47
CA PHE A 23 55.69 2.93 10.73
C PHE A 23 55.45 1.41 10.71
N ALA A 24 56.39 0.68 11.32
CA ALA A 24 56.59 -0.76 11.25
C ALA A 24 56.18 -1.49 12.55
N GLY A 25 56.05 -2.82 12.43
CA GLY A 25 55.96 -3.80 13.53
C GLY A 25 54.52 -4.30 13.75
N GLY A 26 54.16 -5.58 13.69
CA GLY A 26 54.90 -6.83 13.87
C GLY A 26 54.05 -7.70 14.82
N GLY A 27 53.62 -8.89 14.41
CA GLY A 27 52.89 -9.80 15.31
C GLY A 27 51.91 -10.73 14.64
N THR A 28 52.37 -11.95 14.36
CA THR A 28 51.59 -13.14 14.02
C THR A 28 50.58 -13.51 15.11
N SER A 29 49.40 -14.03 14.74
CA SER A 29 48.85 -15.33 15.20
C SER A 29 47.45 -15.56 14.63
N ALA A 30 47.30 -16.64 13.88
CA ALA A 30 46.03 -17.23 13.49
C ALA A 30 45.47 -18.06 14.66
N TYR A 31 44.19 -17.90 14.97
CA TYR A 31 43.43 -18.90 15.73
C TYR A 31 42.08 -19.11 15.06
N ALA A 32 41.95 -20.30 14.46
CA ALA A 32 40.68 -20.90 14.10
C ALA A 32 39.95 -21.30 15.39
N GLN A 33 38.66 -20.99 15.50
CA GLN A 33 37.79 -21.56 16.53
C GLN A 33 36.89 -22.62 15.91
N THR A 34 37.24 -23.87 16.21
CA THR A 34 36.41 -25.06 16.06
C THR A 34 35.46 -25.13 17.26
N GLN A 35 34.15 -25.12 17.04
CA GLN A 35 33.17 -25.45 18.08
C GLN A 35 32.84 -26.95 18.04
N LEU A 36 33.09 -27.61 19.17
CA LEU A 36 32.76 -29.01 19.44
C LEU A 36 31.42 -29.10 20.19
N ILE A 37 30.59 -30.04 19.75
CA ILE A 37 29.33 -30.48 20.36
C ILE A 37 29.65 -31.30 21.63
N PRO A 38 29.05 -31.02 22.80
CA PRO A 38 29.17 -31.92 23.95
C PRO A 38 28.11 -33.03 23.91
N GLN A 39 28.57 -34.28 23.82
CA GLN A 39 27.78 -35.48 24.17
C GLN A 39 27.76 -35.65 25.69
N GLN A 40 26.59 -36.01 26.23
CA GLN A 40 26.40 -36.27 27.66
C GLN A 40 26.39 -37.80 27.93
N PRO A 41 27.01 -38.30 29.02
CA PRO A 41 27.25 -39.74 29.19
C PRO A 41 26.06 -40.50 29.77
N THR A 42 25.91 -41.74 29.29
CA THR A 42 25.04 -42.78 29.84
C THR A 42 25.59 -43.36 31.14
N THR A 43 24.76 -43.46 32.17
CA THR A 43 25.00 -44.32 33.33
C THR A 43 23.80 -45.21 33.61
N ASN A 44 23.98 -46.51 33.34
CA ASN A 44 23.17 -47.62 33.83
C ASN A 44 23.42 -47.80 35.33
N GLN A 45 22.36 -47.83 36.15
CA GLN A 45 22.38 -48.59 37.41
C GLN A 45 21.02 -49.27 37.64
N SER A 46 21.07 -50.61 37.66
CA SER A 46 20.03 -51.49 38.20
C SER A 46 20.16 -51.56 39.72
N ILE A 47 19.03 -51.51 40.44
CA ILE A 47 18.93 -52.02 41.81
C ILE A 47 17.62 -52.79 41.94
N THR A 48 17.78 -54.08 42.26
CA THR A 48 16.75 -55.04 42.66
C THR A 48 16.41 -54.89 44.15
N GLY A 49 15.13 -55.00 44.51
CA GLY A 49 14.69 -55.12 45.90
C GLY A 49 13.16 -55.19 46.05
N GLU A 50 12.66 -56.37 46.39
CA GLU A 50 11.30 -56.67 46.92
C GLU A 50 11.46 -57.31 48.31
N PRO A 51 10.40 -57.47 49.14
CA PRO A 51 9.20 -56.65 49.35
C PRO A 51 8.96 -56.38 50.87
N LEU A 52 7.93 -55.61 51.24
CA LEU A 52 6.93 -56.01 52.26
C LEU A 52 5.89 -54.91 52.60
N THR A 53 4.63 -55.35 52.55
CA THR A 53 3.41 -54.92 53.27
C THR A 53 2.51 -53.80 52.75
N GLU A 54 1.24 -54.21 52.58
CA GLU A 54 0.10 -53.59 51.93
C GLU A 54 -0.65 -52.58 52.81
N THR A 55 -1.31 -51.61 52.18
CA THR A 55 -2.57 -51.01 52.66
C THR A 55 -3.41 -50.59 51.43
N PRO A 56 -4.75 -50.77 51.41
CA PRO A 56 -5.52 -50.90 50.16
C PRO A 56 -5.92 -49.58 49.48
N ALA A 57 -5.75 -49.58 48.15
CA ALA A 57 -6.54 -48.99 47.07
C ALA A 57 -7.31 -47.66 47.28
N SER A 58 -6.90 -46.65 46.51
CA SER A 58 -7.79 -45.80 45.73
C SER A 58 -7.25 -45.74 44.29
N PRO A 59 -8.06 -45.92 43.23
CA PRO A 59 -7.55 -45.98 41.87
C PRO A 59 -7.10 -44.59 41.43
N ILE A 60 -5.78 -44.36 41.46
CA ILE A 60 -5.16 -43.28 40.70
C ILE A 60 -5.24 -43.75 39.25
N SER A 61 -6.18 -43.20 38.51
CA SER A 61 -6.19 -43.24 37.06
C SER A 61 -4.79 -42.82 36.60
N SER A 62 -4.06 -43.77 36.02
CA SER A 62 -2.81 -43.52 35.33
C SER A 62 -3.05 -42.37 34.36
N GLY A 63 -2.39 -41.24 34.62
CA GLY A 63 -2.26 -40.17 33.66
C GLY A 63 -1.60 -40.77 32.42
N GLY A 64 -2.43 -41.21 31.49
CA GLY A 64 -2.02 -41.37 30.11
C GLY A 64 -1.48 -40.01 29.72
N ILE A 65 -0.19 -39.95 29.47
CA ILE A 65 0.37 -38.86 28.68
C ILE A 65 -0.36 -39.00 27.34
N GLN A 66 -1.43 -38.22 27.18
CA GLN A 66 -1.96 -37.90 25.89
C GLN A 66 -0.84 -37.13 25.22
N VAL A 67 -0.01 -37.87 24.49
CA VAL A 67 0.78 -37.28 23.42
C VAL A 67 -0.29 -36.85 22.42
N ASP A 68 -0.76 -35.61 22.54
CA ASP A 68 -1.26 -34.91 21.37
C ASP A 68 -0.15 -35.05 20.35
N SER A 69 -0.41 -35.87 19.33
CA SER A 69 0.40 -35.86 18.12
C SER A 69 0.57 -34.39 17.78
N LEU A 70 1.81 -33.88 17.80
CA LEU A 70 2.14 -32.56 17.27
C LEU A 70 1.49 -32.50 15.88
N GLY A 71 0.32 -31.86 15.82
CA GLY A 71 -0.47 -31.77 14.60
C GLY A 71 0.43 -31.20 13.52
N GLY A 72 0.27 -31.67 12.29
CA GLY A 72 0.98 -31.08 11.16
C GLY A 72 0.87 -29.56 11.22
N LEU A 73 1.95 -28.86 10.87
CA LEU A 73 1.99 -27.39 10.85
C LEU A 73 0.74 -26.86 10.17
N ASP A 74 -0.09 -26.10 10.90
CA ASP A 74 -1.26 -25.44 10.33
C ASP A 74 -0.79 -24.31 9.41
N LEU A 75 -0.75 -24.60 8.11
CA LEU A 75 -0.23 -23.68 7.10
C LEU A 75 -1.05 -22.39 7.02
N ASP A 76 -2.33 -22.41 7.42
CA ASP A 76 -3.17 -21.22 7.43
C ASP A 76 -2.70 -20.17 8.46
N SER A 77 -1.87 -20.58 9.43
CA SER A 77 -1.30 -19.68 10.44
C SER A 77 -0.06 -18.92 10.01
N ILE A 78 0.52 -19.31 8.88
CA ILE A 78 1.74 -18.69 8.36
C ILE A 78 1.46 -17.23 7.99
N GLY A 79 2.36 -16.34 8.38
CA GLY A 79 2.30 -14.91 8.09
C GLY A 79 3.69 -14.28 8.23
N THR A 80 3.81 -13.05 7.76
CA THR A 80 5.05 -12.26 7.86
C THR A 80 4.95 -11.14 8.90
N LEU A 81 3.73 -10.75 9.29
CA LEU A 81 3.49 -9.70 10.28
C LEU A 81 3.02 -10.27 11.62
N SER A 82 3.84 -10.09 12.65
CA SER A 82 3.43 -10.25 14.05
C SER A 82 2.76 -8.98 14.58
N LEU A 83 2.14 -9.05 15.78
CA LEU A 83 1.51 -7.88 16.43
C LEU A 83 2.45 -6.67 16.55
N GLY A 84 3.71 -6.90 16.95
CA GLY A 84 4.72 -5.84 17.09
C GLY A 84 5.24 -5.28 15.76
N GLN A 85 4.90 -5.90 14.63
CA GLN A 85 5.25 -5.48 13.28
C GLN A 85 4.05 -4.90 12.52
N GLY A 86 2.95 -4.60 13.23
CA GLY A 86 1.73 -4.05 12.63
C GLY A 86 0.71 -5.10 12.17
N GLY A 87 0.95 -6.39 12.43
CA GLY A 87 -0.07 -7.43 12.26
C GLY A 87 -1.17 -7.34 13.32
N PHE A 88 -2.25 -8.10 13.13
CA PHE A 88 -3.41 -8.08 14.04
C PHE A 88 -3.32 -9.07 15.21
N GLY A 89 -2.20 -9.81 15.31
CA GLY A 89 -1.95 -10.78 16.37
C GLY A 89 -2.57 -12.16 16.10
N TYR A 90 -2.14 -13.14 16.89
CA TYR A 90 -2.51 -14.54 16.66
C TYR A 90 -4.02 -14.79 16.80
N ASP A 91 -4.69 -14.09 17.72
CA ASP A 91 -6.11 -14.28 17.99
C ASP A 91 -7.03 -13.41 17.11
N MET A 92 -6.56 -12.87 15.99
CA MET A 92 -7.32 -11.90 15.19
C MET A 92 -8.68 -12.44 14.67
N TRP A 93 -8.79 -13.77 14.48
CA TRP A 93 -10.00 -14.48 14.05
C TRP A 93 -10.82 -15.07 15.21
N ARG A 94 -10.55 -14.66 16.44
CA ARG A 94 -11.28 -15.13 17.62
C ARG A 94 -12.79 -14.95 17.40
N GLN A 95 -13.53 -16.05 17.57
CA GLN A 95 -14.99 -16.11 17.39
C GLN A 95 -15.51 -15.93 15.95
N SER A 96 -14.64 -15.87 14.94
CA SER A 96 -15.04 -15.86 13.53
C SER A 96 -15.18 -17.27 12.98
N SER A 97 -16.21 -17.53 12.17
CA SER A 97 -16.38 -18.80 11.44
C SER A 97 -15.39 -18.89 10.27
N LEU A 98 -14.79 -20.05 10.09
CA LEU A 98 -13.89 -20.33 8.97
C LEU A 98 -14.58 -20.17 7.61
N GLN A 99 -15.82 -20.66 7.48
CA GLN A 99 -16.57 -20.60 6.23
C GLN A 99 -16.92 -19.16 5.86
N ASP A 100 -17.36 -18.35 6.83
CA ASP A 100 -17.72 -16.96 6.61
C ASP A 100 -16.48 -16.12 6.26
N VAL A 101 -15.37 -16.31 6.99
CA VAL A 101 -14.10 -15.65 6.69
C VAL A 101 -13.63 -15.98 5.27
N PHE A 102 -13.67 -17.25 4.86
CA PHE A 102 -13.31 -17.65 3.51
C PHE A 102 -14.20 -16.96 2.46
N ALA A 103 -15.52 -16.97 2.65
CA ALA A 103 -16.47 -16.34 1.73
C ALA A 103 -16.30 -14.81 1.64
N LEU A 104 -15.95 -14.16 2.75
CA LEU A 104 -15.72 -12.72 2.80
C LEU A 104 -14.37 -12.33 2.16
N ILE A 105 -13.29 -13.08 2.39
CA ILE A 105 -11.99 -12.80 1.75
C ILE A 105 -12.12 -12.90 0.23
N THR A 106 -12.89 -13.86 -0.30
CA THR A 106 -13.16 -13.98 -1.74
C THR A 106 -13.77 -12.71 -2.33
N GLN A 107 -14.58 -11.97 -1.56
CA GLN A 107 -15.22 -10.73 -1.96
C GLN A 107 -14.34 -9.48 -1.82
N MET A 108 -13.09 -9.62 -1.35
CA MET A 108 -12.18 -8.49 -1.27
C MET A 108 -11.94 -7.86 -2.65
N PRO A 109 -12.01 -6.52 -2.75
CA PRO A 109 -11.58 -5.78 -3.94
C PRO A 109 -10.17 -6.10 -4.40
N VAL A 110 -9.93 -6.00 -5.70
CA VAL A 110 -8.59 -6.20 -6.29
C VAL A 110 -7.70 -4.95 -6.20
N SER A 111 -8.30 -3.79 -5.90
CA SER A 111 -7.61 -2.53 -5.69
C SER A 111 -8.36 -1.63 -4.69
N TYR A 112 -7.68 -0.64 -4.12
CA TYR A 112 -8.27 0.29 -3.17
C TYR A 112 -7.82 1.72 -3.50
N HIS A 113 -8.77 2.64 -3.68
CA HIS A 113 -8.51 4.09 -3.82
C HIS A 113 -8.42 4.81 -2.45
N SER A 114 -8.20 4.06 -1.38
CA SER A 114 -7.92 4.57 -0.03
C SER A 114 -6.58 4.05 0.44
N ALA A 115 -5.71 4.95 0.91
CA ALA A 115 -4.42 4.53 1.46
C ALA A 115 -4.61 3.72 2.75
N VAL A 116 -5.59 4.10 3.58
CA VAL A 116 -5.96 3.36 4.80
C VAL A 116 -6.48 1.98 4.43
N GLY A 117 -7.39 1.88 3.45
CA GLY A 117 -7.93 0.60 2.96
C GLY A 117 -6.84 -0.32 2.41
N ASN A 118 -5.95 0.18 1.56
CA ASN A 118 -4.85 -0.62 1.01
C ASN A 118 -3.93 -1.16 2.12
N ASN A 119 -3.57 -0.32 3.09
CA ASN A 119 -2.74 -0.71 4.23
C ASN A 119 -3.40 -1.79 5.10
N LEU A 120 -4.69 -1.62 5.42
CA LEU A 120 -5.47 -2.59 6.18
C LEU A 120 -5.59 -3.93 5.44
N ALA A 121 -5.84 -3.92 4.12
CA ALA A 121 -5.92 -5.13 3.30
C ALA A 121 -4.59 -5.90 3.32
N LYS A 122 -3.46 -5.23 3.11
CA LYS A 122 -2.14 -5.86 3.20
C LYS A 122 -1.86 -6.42 4.60
N ARG A 123 -2.14 -5.66 5.66
CA ARG A 123 -1.94 -6.12 7.05
C ARG A 123 -2.80 -7.33 7.39
N LEU A 124 -4.05 -7.35 6.94
CA LEU A 124 -4.97 -8.47 7.13
C LEU A 124 -4.41 -9.75 6.49
N LEU A 125 -4.00 -9.65 5.22
CA LEU A 125 -3.52 -10.80 4.44
C LEU A 125 -2.13 -11.29 4.88
N LEU A 126 -1.29 -10.45 5.48
CA LEU A 126 0.09 -10.79 5.88
C LEU A 126 0.23 -11.14 7.37
N SER A 127 -0.81 -10.92 8.19
CA SER A 127 -0.77 -11.23 9.62
C SER A 127 -0.58 -12.73 9.90
N SER A 128 0.27 -13.05 10.87
CA SER A 128 0.33 -14.39 11.46
C SER A 128 -0.85 -14.56 12.43
N ALA A 129 -1.68 -15.58 12.20
CA ALA A 129 -2.97 -15.73 12.88
C ALA A 129 -3.27 -17.20 13.16
N GLY A 130 -3.87 -17.53 14.29
CA GLY A 130 -4.54 -18.82 14.45
C GLY A 130 -5.68 -18.93 13.43
N ARG A 131 -5.94 -20.13 12.95
CA ARG A 131 -7.07 -20.42 12.06
C ARG A 131 -8.39 -19.99 12.73
N PRO A 132 -9.36 -19.45 11.97
CA PRO A 132 -10.71 -19.20 12.47
C PRO A 132 -11.36 -20.46 13.08
N LEU A 133 -12.49 -20.29 13.77
CA LEU A 133 -13.22 -21.42 14.33
C LEU A 133 -13.68 -22.36 13.21
N ASP A 134 -13.27 -23.62 13.30
CA ASP A 134 -13.66 -24.68 12.37
C ASP A 134 -15.06 -25.23 12.73
N ASP A 135 -16.04 -24.34 12.75
CA ASP A 135 -17.45 -24.68 13.02
C ASP A 135 -18.08 -25.46 11.86
N LYS A 136 -17.61 -25.17 10.64
CA LYS A 136 -17.89 -25.92 9.42
C LYS A 136 -16.60 -26.04 8.61
N PRO A 137 -16.16 -27.26 8.29
CA PRO A 137 -14.96 -27.46 7.49
C PRO A 137 -15.15 -26.86 6.11
N LEU A 138 -14.09 -26.27 5.60
CA LEU A 138 -14.00 -25.88 4.19
C LEU A 138 -14.13 -27.11 3.29
N GLN A 139 -14.55 -26.89 2.05
CA GLN A 139 -14.51 -27.95 1.04
C GLN A 139 -13.05 -28.38 0.83
N SER A 140 -12.82 -29.64 0.43
CA SER A 140 -11.47 -30.22 0.36
C SER A 140 -10.49 -29.48 -0.55
N GLU A 141 -10.99 -28.71 -1.53
CA GLU A 141 -10.17 -27.91 -2.45
C GLU A 141 -9.95 -26.47 -1.98
N GLN A 142 -10.68 -26.03 -0.96
CA GLN A 142 -10.60 -24.67 -0.43
C GLN A 142 -9.51 -24.57 0.66
N SER A 143 -8.67 -23.55 0.55
CA SER A 143 -7.62 -23.25 1.53
C SER A 143 -7.57 -21.75 1.79
N LEU A 144 -7.56 -21.38 3.08
CA LEU A 144 -7.46 -19.99 3.50
C LEU A 144 -6.10 -19.40 3.11
N LEU A 145 -5.01 -20.17 3.25
CA LEU A 145 -3.69 -19.79 2.77
C LEU A 145 -3.70 -19.53 1.26
N SER A 146 -4.24 -20.45 0.43
CA SER A 146 -4.34 -20.23 -1.03
C SER A 146 -5.03 -18.91 -1.37
N LEU A 147 -6.15 -18.63 -0.69
CA LEU A 147 -6.93 -17.42 -0.92
C LEU A 147 -6.19 -16.16 -0.50
N ARG A 148 -5.41 -16.21 0.60
CA ARG A 148 -4.55 -15.08 1.01
C ARG A 148 -3.46 -14.80 -0.02
N LEU A 149 -2.85 -15.85 -0.57
CA LEU A 149 -1.81 -15.73 -1.61
C LEU A 149 -2.39 -15.12 -2.89
N GLU A 150 -3.59 -15.56 -3.29
CA GLU A 150 -4.35 -14.98 -4.41
C GLU A 150 -4.61 -13.48 -4.21
N LYS A 151 -5.20 -13.08 -3.08
CA LYS A 151 -5.50 -11.67 -2.81
C LYS A 151 -4.24 -10.79 -2.75
N LEU A 152 -3.11 -11.32 -2.26
CA LEU A 152 -1.83 -10.61 -2.32
C LEU A 152 -1.32 -10.46 -3.77
N ALA A 153 -1.48 -11.47 -4.60
CA ALA A 153 -1.14 -11.40 -6.02
C ALA A 153 -2.04 -10.40 -6.77
N GLU A 154 -3.34 -10.34 -6.49
CA GLU A 154 -4.28 -9.35 -7.08
C GLU A 154 -3.91 -7.91 -6.73
N LEU A 155 -3.47 -7.67 -5.48
CA LEU A 155 -2.91 -6.38 -5.03
C LEU A 155 -1.51 -6.10 -5.63
N GLY A 156 -0.99 -7.03 -6.44
CA GLY A 156 0.33 -7.00 -7.04
C GLY A 156 1.46 -7.10 -6.03
N ALA A 157 1.22 -7.48 -4.76
CA ALA A 157 2.15 -7.45 -3.62
C ALA A 157 3.25 -8.54 -3.69
N TYR A 158 3.94 -8.66 -4.83
CA TYR A 158 4.84 -9.78 -5.12
C TYR A 158 6.07 -9.88 -4.22
N THR A 159 6.60 -8.76 -3.72
CA THR A 159 7.70 -8.80 -2.75
C THR A 159 7.21 -9.38 -1.42
N GLU A 160 6.05 -8.95 -0.95
CA GLU A 160 5.42 -9.48 0.26
C GLU A 160 5.01 -10.95 0.08
N LEU A 161 4.56 -11.33 -1.11
CA LEU A 161 4.18 -12.68 -1.49
C LEU A 161 5.39 -13.63 -1.50
N ASP A 162 6.52 -13.23 -2.10
CA ASP A 162 7.76 -14.01 -2.06
C ASP A 162 8.26 -14.20 -0.61
N ASN A 163 8.21 -13.15 0.22
CA ASN A 163 8.56 -13.24 1.63
C ASN A 163 7.66 -14.20 2.42
N LEU A 164 6.38 -14.31 2.06
CA LEU A 164 5.45 -15.26 2.65
C LEU A 164 5.75 -16.70 2.16
N PHE A 165 5.99 -16.87 0.86
CA PHE A 165 6.35 -18.17 0.26
C PHE A 165 7.65 -18.76 0.79
N GLN A 166 8.60 -17.95 1.26
CA GLN A 166 9.81 -18.42 1.94
C GLN A 166 9.52 -19.13 3.28
N ARG A 167 8.32 -18.95 3.84
CA ARG A 167 7.86 -19.60 5.08
C ARG A 167 6.99 -20.83 4.84
N ILE A 168 6.53 -21.03 3.60
CA ILE A 168 5.63 -22.13 3.21
C ILE A 168 6.46 -23.27 2.59
N PRO A 169 6.38 -24.50 3.12
CA PRO A 169 7.04 -25.66 2.52
C PRO A 169 6.63 -25.86 1.07
N THR A 170 7.59 -25.98 0.15
CA THR A 170 7.36 -26.08 -1.30
C THR A 170 6.71 -27.39 -1.76
N ARG A 171 6.76 -28.45 -0.94
CA ARG A 171 6.27 -29.80 -1.33
C ARG A 171 4.74 -29.92 -1.34
N SER A 172 4.01 -28.90 -0.89
CA SER A 172 2.55 -28.91 -0.74
C SER A 172 1.83 -27.92 -1.65
N ASP A 173 2.53 -27.29 -2.59
CA ASP A 173 1.92 -26.28 -3.46
C ASP A 173 0.85 -26.93 -4.37
N SER A 174 -0.36 -26.36 -4.36
CA SER A 174 -1.33 -26.61 -5.43
C SER A 174 -0.85 -25.96 -6.74
N GLU A 175 -1.46 -26.31 -7.88
CA GLU A 175 -1.13 -25.69 -9.17
C GLU A 175 -1.24 -24.15 -9.09
N GLN A 176 -2.32 -23.64 -8.48
CA GLN A 176 -2.53 -22.21 -8.33
C GLN A 176 -1.49 -21.55 -7.40
N GLN A 177 -1.11 -22.21 -6.30
CA GLN A 177 -0.05 -21.72 -5.41
C GLN A 177 1.31 -21.69 -6.13
N ALA A 178 1.62 -22.71 -6.92
CA ALA A 178 2.85 -22.76 -7.70
C ALA A 178 2.90 -21.63 -8.75
N ARG A 179 1.75 -21.25 -9.35
CA ARG A 179 1.66 -20.10 -10.26
C ARG A 179 1.98 -18.80 -9.52
N TYR A 180 1.33 -18.53 -8.39
CA TYR A 180 1.63 -17.34 -7.58
C TYR A 180 3.07 -17.30 -7.08
N ARG A 181 3.65 -18.45 -6.73
CA ARG A 181 5.07 -18.55 -6.37
C ARG A 181 5.95 -18.17 -7.56
N SER A 182 5.71 -18.76 -8.73
CA SER A 182 6.44 -18.46 -9.97
C SER A 182 6.36 -16.97 -10.31
N ASP A 183 5.15 -16.39 -10.28
CA ASP A 183 4.92 -14.97 -10.52
C ASP A 183 5.68 -14.07 -9.53
N SER A 184 5.65 -14.40 -8.22
CA SER A 184 6.41 -13.66 -7.22
C SER A 184 7.92 -13.71 -7.46
N LEU A 185 8.45 -14.86 -7.90
CA LEU A 185 9.87 -15.06 -8.20
C LEU A 185 10.28 -14.29 -9.46
N LEU A 186 9.45 -14.32 -10.52
CA LEU A 186 9.66 -13.53 -11.73
C LEU A 186 9.70 -12.03 -11.42
N MET A 187 8.75 -11.54 -10.61
CA MET A 187 8.67 -10.12 -10.25
C MET A 187 9.77 -9.65 -9.30
N THR A 188 10.36 -10.56 -8.52
CA THR A 188 11.50 -10.26 -7.63
C THR A 188 12.85 -10.55 -8.29
N GLY A 189 12.87 -10.93 -9.57
CA GLY A 189 14.09 -11.20 -10.35
C GLY A 189 14.77 -12.53 -10.06
N LYS A 190 14.13 -13.40 -9.26
CA LYS A 190 14.60 -14.77 -8.95
C LYS A 190 14.23 -15.75 -10.08
N ASN A 191 14.59 -15.39 -11.31
CA ASN A 191 14.13 -16.06 -12.54
C ASN A 191 14.52 -17.54 -12.60
N GLY A 192 15.71 -17.91 -12.07
CA GLY A 192 16.16 -19.30 -12.00
C GLY A 192 15.26 -20.16 -11.10
N ASP A 193 14.90 -19.62 -9.92
CA ASP A 193 14.01 -20.30 -8.98
C ASP A 193 12.59 -20.40 -9.55
N ALA A 194 12.11 -19.37 -10.26
CA ALA A 194 10.84 -19.42 -10.98
C ALA A 194 10.84 -20.58 -11.98
N CYS A 195 11.92 -20.74 -12.76
CA CYS A 195 12.04 -21.84 -13.71
C CYS A 195 12.09 -23.23 -13.05
N GLN A 196 12.61 -23.35 -11.82
CA GLN A 196 12.54 -24.62 -11.09
C GLN A 196 11.09 -24.98 -10.71
N VAL A 197 10.30 -23.99 -10.27
CA VAL A 197 8.87 -24.20 -9.97
C VAL A 197 8.10 -24.58 -11.24
N ILE A 198 8.31 -23.84 -12.33
CA ILE A 198 7.67 -24.07 -13.63
C ILE A 198 7.99 -25.47 -14.17
N GLN A 199 9.26 -25.89 -14.15
CA GLN A 199 9.67 -27.23 -14.57
C GLN A 199 9.06 -28.32 -13.68
N GLY A 200 8.95 -28.08 -12.38
CA GLY A 200 8.31 -29.00 -11.46
C GLY A 200 6.84 -29.25 -11.80
N MET A 201 6.15 -28.26 -12.35
CA MET A 201 4.73 -28.35 -12.71
C MET A 201 4.49 -28.70 -14.19
N SER A 202 5.52 -28.71 -15.05
CA SER A 202 5.35 -28.92 -16.50
C SER A 202 4.76 -30.28 -16.89
N ALA A 203 4.85 -31.28 -16.01
CA ALA A 203 4.30 -32.63 -16.25
C ALA A 203 2.87 -32.81 -15.74
N THR A 204 2.42 -32.01 -14.77
CA THR A 204 1.16 -32.21 -14.04
C THR A 204 0.20 -31.03 -14.13
N GLY A 205 0.71 -29.84 -14.45
CA GLY A 205 -0.08 -28.63 -14.64
C GLY A 205 -0.98 -28.74 -15.85
N LYS A 206 -2.20 -28.20 -15.72
CA LYS A 206 -3.23 -28.21 -16.76
C LYS A 206 -3.36 -26.85 -17.44
N ASP A 207 -2.96 -25.77 -16.76
CA ASP A 207 -3.04 -24.42 -17.32
C ASP A 207 -1.93 -24.16 -18.36
N SER A 208 -2.30 -23.53 -19.48
CA SER A 208 -1.40 -22.97 -20.50
C SER A 208 -0.24 -22.13 -19.95
N TYR A 209 -0.38 -21.58 -18.74
CA TYR A 209 0.64 -20.88 -17.98
C TYR A 209 1.94 -21.67 -17.91
N TRP A 210 1.90 -22.99 -17.69
CA TRP A 210 3.11 -23.80 -17.54
C TRP A 210 3.85 -23.96 -18.85
N THR A 211 3.14 -24.14 -19.96
CA THR A 211 3.74 -24.17 -21.29
C THR A 211 4.36 -22.82 -21.64
N ARG A 212 3.67 -21.71 -21.35
CA ARG A 212 4.23 -20.36 -21.49
C ARG A 212 5.47 -20.15 -20.61
N GLY A 213 5.42 -20.61 -19.37
CA GLY A 213 6.55 -20.61 -18.44
C GLY A 213 7.74 -21.39 -18.98
N MET A 214 7.52 -22.57 -19.57
CA MET A 214 8.58 -23.37 -20.19
C MET A 214 9.21 -22.66 -21.37
N VAL A 215 8.41 -21.99 -22.22
CA VAL A 215 8.92 -21.14 -23.31
C VAL A 215 9.83 -20.03 -22.74
N TYR A 216 9.38 -19.31 -21.71
CA TYR A 216 10.21 -18.33 -21.01
C TYR A 216 11.52 -18.94 -20.49
N CYS A 217 11.45 -20.09 -19.83
CA CYS A 217 12.61 -20.76 -19.26
C CYS A 217 13.61 -21.25 -20.32
N HIS A 218 13.14 -21.69 -21.48
CA HIS A 218 14.01 -22.01 -22.60
C HIS A 218 14.72 -20.77 -23.14
N PHE A 219 14.03 -19.63 -23.28
CA PHE A 219 14.71 -18.38 -23.64
C PHE A 219 15.73 -17.94 -22.58
N LEU A 220 15.41 -18.05 -21.28
CA LEU A 220 16.35 -17.76 -20.20
C LEU A 220 17.62 -18.63 -20.29
N GLN A 221 17.48 -19.88 -20.72
CA GLN A 221 18.57 -20.83 -20.94
C GLN A 221 19.22 -20.71 -22.33
N LYS A 222 18.82 -19.73 -23.16
CA LYS A 222 19.27 -19.53 -24.56
C LYS A 222 18.97 -20.70 -25.49
N GLN A 223 17.95 -21.48 -25.17
CA GLN A 223 17.43 -22.61 -25.93
C GLN A 223 16.33 -22.14 -26.90
N VAL A 224 16.72 -21.33 -27.90
CA VAL A 224 15.77 -20.62 -28.78
C VAL A 224 14.90 -21.59 -29.57
N ASP A 225 15.49 -22.64 -30.15
CA ASP A 225 14.73 -23.62 -30.96
C ASP A 225 13.68 -24.35 -30.13
N GLN A 226 14.01 -24.73 -28.89
CA GLN A 226 13.05 -25.35 -27.96
C GLN A 226 11.94 -24.38 -27.56
N ALA A 227 12.28 -23.11 -27.34
CA ALA A 227 11.30 -22.08 -27.00
C ALA A 227 10.30 -21.84 -28.15
N LEU A 228 10.79 -21.77 -29.39
CA LEU A 228 9.94 -21.61 -30.58
C LEU A 228 9.05 -22.83 -30.82
N LEU A 229 9.55 -24.04 -30.63
CA LEU A 229 8.73 -25.24 -30.70
C LEU A 229 7.59 -25.22 -29.65
N GLY A 230 7.89 -24.80 -28.41
CA GLY A 230 6.88 -24.64 -27.37
C GLY A 230 5.84 -23.57 -27.70
N LEU A 231 6.27 -22.49 -28.36
CA LEU A 231 5.38 -21.44 -28.85
C LEU A 231 4.47 -21.92 -29.99
N ASP A 232 4.99 -22.70 -30.93
CA ASP A 232 4.19 -23.30 -32.00
C ASP A 232 3.17 -24.31 -31.44
N LEU A 233 3.57 -25.11 -30.45
CA LEU A 233 2.66 -26.01 -29.76
C LEU A 233 1.49 -25.25 -29.10
N LEU A 234 1.75 -24.13 -28.42
CA LEU A 234 0.71 -23.27 -27.83
C LEU A 234 -0.32 -22.80 -28.87
N ARG A 235 0.10 -22.52 -30.10
CA ARG A 235 -0.80 -22.11 -31.19
C ARG A 235 -1.64 -23.27 -31.70
N GLU A 236 -1.06 -24.47 -31.75
CA GLU A 236 -1.72 -25.68 -32.25
C GLU A 236 -2.71 -26.28 -31.24
N THR A 237 -2.44 -26.20 -29.93
CA THR A 237 -3.32 -26.73 -28.88
C THR A 237 -4.62 -25.95 -28.73
N GLY A 238 -4.71 -24.75 -29.30
CA GLY A 238 -5.91 -23.91 -29.28
C GLY A 238 -6.21 -23.30 -27.91
N ASP A 239 -5.20 -23.18 -27.04
CA ASP A 239 -5.32 -22.43 -25.79
C ASP A 239 -5.67 -20.95 -26.06
N ALA A 240 -6.20 -20.25 -25.05
CA ALA A 240 -6.59 -18.85 -25.19
C ALA A 240 -5.42 -18.02 -25.75
N THR A 241 -5.59 -17.48 -26.97
CA THR A 241 -4.55 -16.74 -27.68
C THR A 241 -4.11 -15.54 -26.86
N ASP A 242 -2.82 -15.44 -26.58
CA ASP A 242 -2.21 -14.32 -25.86
C ASP A 242 -1.23 -13.57 -26.78
N PRO A 243 -1.72 -12.56 -27.53
CA PRO A 243 -0.91 -11.89 -28.54
C PRO A 243 0.32 -11.20 -27.94
N LEU A 244 0.21 -10.65 -26.72
CA LEU A 244 1.34 -10.00 -26.07
C LEU A 244 2.43 -11.01 -25.74
N PHE A 245 2.05 -12.16 -25.18
CA PHE A 245 3.00 -13.24 -24.90
C PHE A 245 3.71 -13.71 -26.18
N GLU A 246 2.96 -13.95 -27.25
CA GLU A 246 3.54 -14.40 -28.52
C GLU A 246 4.51 -13.38 -29.12
N GLU A 247 4.13 -12.10 -29.15
CA GLU A 247 4.97 -11.02 -29.67
C GLU A 247 6.25 -10.86 -28.85
N LEU A 248 6.17 -10.95 -27.52
CA LEU A 248 7.33 -10.89 -26.62
C LEU A 248 8.22 -12.13 -26.74
N ALA A 249 7.64 -13.31 -26.91
CA ALA A 249 8.38 -14.55 -27.15
C ALA A 249 9.15 -14.48 -28.49
N LEU A 250 8.51 -13.99 -29.55
CA LEU A 250 9.19 -13.75 -30.82
C LEU A 250 10.31 -12.70 -30.68
N ALA A 251 10.08 -11.60 -29.94
CA ALA A 251 11.14 -10.64 -29.63
C ALA A 251 12.31 -11.28 -28.87
N ALA A 252 12.03 -12.17 -27.91
CA ALA A 252 13.04 -12.91 -27.15
C ALA A 252 13.87 -13.88 -28.03
N SER A 253 13.33 -14.34 -29.15
CA SER A 253 14.09 -15.12 -30.14
C SER A 253 15.12 -14.29 -30.96
N GLY A 254 15.10 -12.96 -30.80
CA GLY A 254 15.94 -12.02 -31.56
C GLY A 254 15.24 -11.42 -32.78
N ALA A 255 13.96 -11.73 -33.00
CA ALA A 255 13.18 -11.08 -34.05
C ALA A 255 12.89 -9.62 -33.69
N ASN A 256 12.98 -8.72 -34.69
CA ASN A 256 12.58 -7.33 -34.50
C ASN A 256 11.06 -7.21 -34.62
N ILE A 257 10.37 -7.31 -33.49
CA ILE A 257 8.90 -7.26 -33.41
C ILE A 257 8.47 -5.87 -32.94
N LYS A 258 7.53 -5.27 -33.67
CA LYS A 258 6.77 -4.12 -33.16
C LYS A 258 5.57 -4.64 -32.40
N LEU A 259 5.55 -4.44 -31.08
CA LEU A 259 4.43 -4.85 -30.23
C LEU A 259 3.15 -4.11 -30.64
N SER A 260 2.04 -4.84 -30.73
CA SER A 260 0.74 -4.32 -31.20
C SER A 260 -0.03 -3.53 -30.15
N GLY A 261 0.39 -3.60 -28.88
CA GLY A 261 -0.32 -3.00 -27.75
C GLY A 261 -1.59 -3.76 -27.34
N LYS A 262 -1.74 -5.01 -27.78
CA LYS A 262 -2.88 -5.87 -27.44
C LYS A 262 -2.44 -7.00 -26.49
N SER A 263 -3.26 -7.28 -25.49
CA SER A 263 -3.09 -8.39 -24.55
C SER A 263 -4.37 -9.19 -24.40
N ALA A 264 -4.26 -10.45 -23.98
CA ALA A 264 -5.41 -11.28 -23.60
C ALA A 264 -5.90 -10.95 -22.17
N GLY A 265 -6.15 -9.67 -21.89
CA GLY A 265 -6.52 -9.17 -20.58
C GLY A 265 -5.40 -8.35 -19.93
N ARG A 266 -5.09 -8.62 -18.66
CA ARG A 266 -4.09 -7.87 -17.92
C ARG A 266 -2.67 -8.24 -18.36
N VAL A 267 -1.74 -7.30 -18.24
CA VAL A 267 -0.31 -7.58 -18.40
C VAL A 267 0.23 -8.20 -17.11
N GLU A 268 0.34 -9.52 -17.11
CA GLU A 268 0.82 -10.35 -16.00
C GLU A 268 2.36 -10.41 -15.86
N PRO A 269 2.88 -10.89 -14.72
CA PRO A 269 4.32 -11.07 -14.45
C PRO A 269 5.13 -11.78 -15.54
N ILE A 270 4.58 -12.80 -16.18
CA ILE A 270 5.30 -13.53 -17.23
C ILE A 270 5.57 -12.66 -18.48
N HIS A 271 4.66 -11.74 -18.81
CA HIS A 271 4.88 -10.74 -19.86
C HIS A 271 6.01 -9.80 -19.48
N TRP A 272 5.99 -9.31 -18.23
CA TRP A 272 7.06 -8.46 -17.72
C TRP A 272 8.42 -9.15 -17.76
N ALA A 273 8.48 -10.42 -17.35
CA ALA A 273 9.70 -11.21 -17.37
C ALA A 273 10.24 -11.43 -18.79
N LEU A 274 9.38 -11.73 -19.77
CA LEU A 274 9.77 -11.84 -21.18
C LEU A 274 10.23 -10.52 -21.78
N ALA A 275 9.54 -9.42 -21.48
CA ALA A 275 9.91 -8.07 -21.91
C ALA A 275 11.29 -7.68 -21.38
N ALA A 276 11.55 -7.94 -20.10
CA ALA A 276 12.86 -7.73 -19.49
C ALA A 276 13.95 -8.60 -20.15
N LEU A 277 13.65 -9.88 -20.44
CA LEU A 277 14.58 -10.81 -21.08
C LEU A 277 14.98 -10.37 -22.49
N SER A 278 14.02 -9.87 -23.28
CA SER A 278 14.25 -9.39 -24.65
C SER A 278 14.70 -7.93 -24.73
N ALA A 279 14.92 -7.27 -23.59
CA ALA A 279 15.15 -5.82 -23.49
C ALA A 279 14.10 -4.98 -24.26
N THR A 280 12.88 -5.49 -24.36
CA THR A 280 11.76 -4.85 -25.05
C THR A 280 10.91 -4.07 -24.06
N GLN A 281 10.51 -2.86 -24.43
CA GLN A 281 9.61 -2.05 -23.62
C GLN A 281 8.16 -2.37 -23.98
N LEU A 282 7.32 -2.56 -22.95
CA LEU A 282 5.88 -2.68 -23.14
C LEU A 282 5.32 -1.38 -23.74
N PRO A 283 4.40 -1.40 -24.72
CA PRO A 283 3.78 -0.18 -25.25
C PRO A 283 2.99 0.60 -24.19
N ALA A 284 2.84 1.90 -24.38
CA ALA A 284 2.04 2.75 -23.49
C ALA A 284 0.54 2.43 -23.55
N ASP A 285 0.05 1.86 -24.67
CA ASP A 285 -1.35 1.42 -24.83
C ASP A 285 -1.77 0.35 -23.79
N LEU A 286 -0.80 -0.30 -23.14
CA LEU A 286 -1.04 -1.30 -22.12
C LEU A 286 -1.09 -0.73 -20.68
N ASP A 287 -0.86 0.58 -20.49
CA ASP A 287 -0.67 1.17 -19.16
C ASP A 287 -1.88 1.01 -18.23
N ASP A 288 -3.11 0.98 -18.77
CA ASP A 288 -4.33 0.75 -17.99
C ASP A 288 -4.56 -0.73 -17.66
N PHE A 289 -3.91 -1.63 -18.40
CA PHE A 289 -4.04 -3.09 -18.26
C PHE A 289 -2.93 -3.72 -17.41
N LEU A 290 -1.95 -2.93 -16.96
CA LEU A 290 -0.87 -3.44 -16.11
C LEU A 290 -1.44 -4.02 -14.82
N ASP A 291 -0.99 -5.22 -14.48
CA ASP A 291 -1.08 -5.72 -13.11
C ASP A 291 -0.42 -4.72 -12.13
N PRO A 292 -0.89 -4.54 -10.87
CA PRO A 292 -0.35 -3.51 -10.00
C PRO A 292 1.12 -3.77 -9.66
N GLY A 293 1.56 -5.02 -9.63
CA GLY A 293 2.96 -5.38 -9.43
C GLY A 293 3.81 -5.06 -10.65
N VAL A 294 3.30 -5.31 -11.86
CA VAL A 294 3.96 -4.92 -13.13
C VAL A 294 4.06 -3.39 -13.22
N ARG A 295 3.01 -2.66 -12.85
CA ARG A 295 3.04 -1.19 -12.74
C ARG A 295 4.15 -0.73 -11.79
N ARG A 296 4.32 -1.39 -10.64
CA ARG A 296 5.40 -1.06 -9.70
C ARG A 296 6.80 -1.35 -10.26
N ALA A 297 6.97 -2.44 -11.01
CA ALA A 297 8.24 -2.74 -11.66
C ALA A 297 8.58 -1.74 -12.78
N LEU A 298 7.58 -1.22 -13.50
CA LEU A 298 7.76 -0.15 -14.48
C LEU A 298 8.34 1.10 -13.84
N ILE A 299 7.84 1.51 -12.66
CA ILE A 299 8.28 2.71 -11.94
C ILE A 299 9.79 2.68 -11.65
N SER A 300 10.34 1.51 -11.28
CA SER A 300 11.75 1.36 -10.91
C SER A 300 12.69 1.14 -12.11
N THR A 301 12.17 0.91 -13.31
CA THR A 301 12.97 0.52 -14.47
C THR A 301 13.40 1.72 -15.31
N GLU A 302 14.68 2.08 -15.26
CA GLU A 302 15.21 3.31 -15.88
C GLU A 302 15.18 3.34 -17.41
N SER A 303 15.02 2.20 -18.08
CA SER A 303 14.86 2.18 -19.53
C SER A 303 13.58 2.88 -19.98
N TYR A 304 12.52 2.85 -19.15
CA TYR A 304 11.27 3.53 -19.47
C TYR A 304 11.41 5.05 -19.32
N PRO A 305 10.77 5.85 -20.19
CA PRO A 305 10.77 7.31 -20.09
C PRO A 305 10.30 7.79 -18.72
N LEU A 306 10.91 8.87 -18.22
CA LEU A 306 10.61 9.43 -16.90
C LEU A 306 9.11 9.73 -16.72
N ASP A 307 8.48 10.38 -17.70
CA ASP A 307 7.06 10.76 -17.64
C ASP A 307 6.13 9.57 -17.41
N ARG A 308 6.42 8.44 -18.07
CA ARG A 308 5.62 7.22 -17.91
C ARG A 308 5.83 6.58 -16.53
N ARG A 309 7.06 6.61 -16.02
CA ARG A 309 7.39 6.13 -14.67
C ARG A 309 6.71 6.98 -13.60
N VAL A 310 6.68 8.30 -13.81
CA VAL A 310 6.02 9.27 -12.93
C VAL A 310 4.51 9.06 -12.95
N TYR A 311 3.87 8.97 -14.12
CA TYR A 311 2.43 8.69 -14.22
C TYR A 311 2.03 7.41 -13.48
N ALA A 312 2.80 6.32 -13.68
CA ALA A 312 2.58 5.07 -12.95
C ALA A 312 2.74 5.23 -11.42
N ALA A 313 3.70 6.05 -10.98
CA ALA A 313 3.91 6.34 -9.56
C ALA A 313 2.81 7.20 -8.96
N GLU A 314 2.29 8.20 -9.67
CA GLU A 314 1.15 9.02 -9.21
C GLU A 314 -0.08 8.15 -8.92
N VAL A 315 -0.41 7.21 -9.81
CA VAL A 315 -1.50 6.24 -9.61
C VAL A 315 -1.26 5.37 -8.37
N ALA A 316 -0.03 4.91 -8.17
CA ALA A 316 0.33 4.06 -7.03
C ALA A 316 0.32 4.82 -5.69
N VAL A 317 0.73 6.09 -5.66
CA VAL A 317 0.69 6.92 -4.45
C VAL A 317 -0.75 7.32 -4.07
N ARG A 318 -1.61 7.59 -5.06
CA ARG A 318 -3.04 7.88 -4.81
C ARG A 318 -3.77 6.71 -4.13
N SER A 319 -3.47 5.48 -4.54
CA SER A 319 -4.02 4.25 -3.94
C SER A 319 -3.30 3.79 -2.66
N GLY A 320 -2.22 4.47 -2.26
CA GLY A 320 -1.39 4.05 -1.12
C GLY A 320 -0.55 2.79 -1.36
N ALA A 321 -0.46 2.33 -2.62
CA ALA A 321 0.37 1.20 -3.01
C ALA A 321 1.87 1.54 -3.07
N LEU A 322 2.21 2.83 -3.16
CA LEU A 322 3.57 3.37 -3.14
C LEU A 322 3.67 4.53 -2.15
N SER A 323 4.83 4.70 -1.51
CA SER A 323 5.08 5.83 -0.59
C SER A 323 5.23 7.15 -1.36
N PRO A 324 4.78 8.29 -0.80
CA PRO A 324 4.97 9.60 -1.42
C PRO A 324 6.45 9.94 -1.70
N ASN A 325 7.36 9.47 -0.85
CA ASN A 325 8.80 9.71 -1.01
C ASN A 325 9.38 9.12 -2.30
N ALA A 326 8.90 7.96 -2.73
CA ALA A 326 9.34 7.38 -4.00
C ALA A 326 8.92 8.25 -5.20
N LEU A 327 7.79 8.97 -5.10
CA LEU A 327 7.37 9.92 -6.12
C LEU A 327 8.16 11.25 -6.05
N VAL A 328 8.49 11.72 -4.84
CA VAL A 328 9.41 12.86 -4.64
C VAL A 328 10.74 12.61 -5.33
N ASP A 329 11.31 11.41 -5.17
CA ASP A 329 12.55 11.01 -5.82
C ASP A 329 12.45 11.04 -7.36
N LEU A 330 11.30 10.63 -7.93
CA LEU A 330 11.08 10.70 -9.38
C LEU A 330 10.91 12.14 -9.86
N TYR A 331 10.15 12.96 -9.16
CA TYR A 331 9.97 14.36 -9.50
C TYR A 331 11.29 15.14 -9.46
N SER A 332 12.22 14.78 -8.57
CA SER A 332 13.55 15.39 -8.53
C SER A 332 14.41 15.17 -9.79
N ARG A 333 14.02 14.23 -10.66
CA ARG A 333 14.75 13.92 -11.91
C ARG A 333 14.40 14.86 -13.06
N TYR A 334 13.33 15.64 -12.96
CA TYR A 334 13.05 16.69 -13.93
C TYR A 334 14.07 17.81 -13.80
N ALA A 335 14.49 18.37 -14.94
CA ALA A 335 15.40 19.49 -14.99
C ALA A 335 14.63 20.76 -15.35
N PHE A 336 14.76 21.79 -14.52
CA PHE A 336 14.13 23.09 -14.71
C PHE A 336 15.19 24.19 -14.69
N GLU A 337 14.98 25.25 -15.46
CA GLU A 337 15.84 26.41 -15.40
C GLU A 337 15.63 27.14 -14.06
N PRO A 338 16.66 27.73 -13.44
CA PRO A 338 16.52 28.45 -12.17
C PRO A 338 15.44 29.54 -12.21
N ALA A 339 15.29 30.22 -13.35
CA ALA A 339 14.27 31.24 -13.55
C ALA A 339 12.83 30.69 -13.51
N GLU A 340 12.62 29.42 -13.87
CA GLU A 340 11.32 28.76 -13.81
C GLU A 340 10.97 28.37 -12.37
N LEU A 341 11.96 27.91 -11.60
CA LEU A 341 11.82 27.59 -10.18
C LEU A 341 11.53 28.85 -9.34
N ASP A 342 12.27 29.94 -9.59
CA ASP A 342 12.07 31.23 -8.90
C ASP A 342 10.74 31.88 -9.31
N GLY A 343 10.30 31.67 -10.55
CA GLY A 343 9.10 32.26 -11.13
C GLY A 343 7.83 31.40 -11.03
N VAL A 344 7.85 30.30 -10.27
CA VAL A 344 6.73 29.35 -10.23
C VAL A 344 5.43 29.96 -9.68
N VAL A 345 5.54 31.01 -8.86
CA VAL A 345 4.41 31.83 -8.40
C VAL A 345 4.45 33.17 -9.14
N GLY A 346 3.36 33.50 -9.85
CA GLY A 346 3.20 34.78 -10.53
C GLY A 346 3.95 34.93 -11.86
N GLY A 347 4.80 33.98 -12.24
CA GLY A 347 5.44 33.91 -13.55
C GLY A 347 4.60 33.18 -14.60
N GLN A 348 5.15 33.08 -15.82
CA GLN A 348 4.54 32.32 -16.90
C GLN A 348 4.95 30.84 -16.79
N ILE A 349 3.99 29.98 -16.47
CA ILE A 349 4.16 28.53 -16.41
C ILE A 349 3.95 27.94 -17.82
N LYS A 350 4.88 27.09 -18.26
CA LYS A 350 4.84 26.43 -19.58
C LYS A 350 4.68 24.90 -19.51
N HIS A 351 4.58 24.37 -18.29
CA HIS A 351 4.48 22.93 -18.03
C HIS A 351 3.05 22.58 -17.62
N GLU A 352 2.67 21.33 -17.85
CA GLU A 352 1.37 20.78 -17.48
C GLU A 352 1.54 19.40 -16.84
N GLY A 353 0.49 18.92 -16.16
CA GLY A 353 0.44 17.56 -15.63
C GLY A 353 1.59 17.24 -14.67
N PRO A 354 2.22 16.06 -14.79
CA PRO A 354 3.25 15.61 -13.85
C PRO A 354 4.49 16.51 -13.79
N GLU A 355 4.89 17.09 -14.92
CA GLU A 355 6.04 17.99 -14.99
C GLU A 355 5.80 19.28 -14.19
N LEU A 356 4.58 19.84 -14.28
CA LEU A 356 4.19 21.00 -13.47
C LEU A 356 4.19 20.68 -11.97
N ARG A 357 3.69 19.50 -11.57
CA ARG A 357 3.74 19.05 -10.17
C ARG A 357 5.18 18.90 -9.66
N ALA A 358 6.07 18.38 -10.51
CA ALA A 358 7.49 18.29 -10.21
C ALA A 358 8.13 19.68 -10.04
N LEU A 359 7.81 20.63 -10.91
CA LEU A 359 8.29 22.02 -10.81
C LEU A 359 7.90 22.65 -9.47
N PHE A 360 6.63 22.54 -9.07
CA PHE A 360 6.15 23.04 -7.78
C PHE A 360 6.86 22.40 -6.59
N LEU A 361 7.05 21.08 -6.62
CA LEU A 361 7.73 20.37 -5.55
C LEU A 361 9.19 20.85 -5.43
N GLN A 362 9.93 20.88 -6.53
CA GLN A 362 11.33 21.30 -6.51
C GLN A 362 11.49 22.75 -6.07
N ALA A 363 10.63 23.66 -6.54
CA ALA A 363 10.63 25.05 -6.10
C ALA A 363 10.34 25.17 -4.59
N THR A 364 9.41 24.36 -4.07
CA THR A 364 9.13 24.29 -2.62
C THR A 364 10.34 23.83 -1.83
N GLN A 365 11.06 22.81 -2.31
CA GLN A 365 12.24 22.25 -1.65
C GLN A 365 13.40 23.26 -1.60
N LEU A 366 13.60 24.02 -2.67
CA LEU A 366 14.69 25.00 -2.78
C LEU A 366 14.41 26.29 -2.00
N GLN A 367 13.14 26.66 -1.83
CA GLN A 367 12.79 27.90 -1.14
C GLN A 367 13.09 27.80 0.37
N THR A 368 13.95 28.68 0.88
CA THR A 368 14.33 28.72 2.30
C THR A 368 13.50 29.70 3.12
N VAL A 369 12.81 30.65 2.49
CA VAL A 369 11.97 31.63 3.17
C VAL A 369 10.59 31.02 3.46
N PRO A 370 10.16 30.90 4.73
CA PRO A 370 8.89 30.26 5.09
C PRO A 370 7.67 30.80 4.34
N ALA A 371 7.53 32.12 4.23
CA ALA A 371 6.39 32.74 3.56
C ALA A 371 6.34 32.41 2.06
N ALA A 372 7.46 32.53 1.36
CA ALA A 372 7.52 32.17 -0.06
C ALA A 372 7.32 30.66 -0.26
N ARG A 373 7.82 29.81 0.65
CA ARG A 373 7.58 28.36 0.60
C ARG A 373 6.08 28.05 0.74
N ALA A 374 5.40 28.71 1.66
CA ALA A 374 3.95 28.58 1.84
C ALA A 374 3.17 29.04 0.59
N GLU A 375 3.58 30.11 -0.07
CA GLU A 375 2.96 30.59 -1.32
C GLU A 375 3.08 29.57 -2.45
N ILE A 376 4.27 28.97 -2.62
CA ILE A 376 4.49 27.91 -3.62
C ILE A 376 3.61 26.69 -3.33
N VAL A 377 3.57 26.24 -2.07
CA VAL A 377 2.71 25.11 -1.68
C VAL A 377 1.24 25.41 -1.97
N LYS A 378 0.76 26.61 -1.62
CA LYS A 378 -0.61 27.01 -1.91
C LYS A 378 -0.89 26.99 -3.41
N ALA A 379 -0.02 27.57 -4.23
CA ALA A 379 -0.18 27.57 -5.68
C ALA A 379 -0.19 26.14 -6.26
N ALA A 380 0.67 25.26 -5.74
CA ALA A 380 0.72 23.86 -6.14
C ALA A 380 -0.60 23.12 -5.84
N LEU A 381 -1.19 23.36 -4.67
CA LEU A 381 -2.46 22.76 -4.27
C LEU A 381 -3.63 23.33 -5.07
N ASP A 382 -3.70 24.64 -5.24
CA ASP A 382 -4.75 25.29 -6.03
C ASP A 382 -4.73 24.76 -7.48
N GLN A 383 -3.54 24.58 -8.07
CA GLN A 383 -3.39 23.94 -9.38
C GLN A 383 -3.82 22.47 -9.37
N ALA A 384 -3.40 21.70 -8.35
CA ALA A 384 -3.73 20.28 -8.25
C ALA A 384 -5.21 20.00 -7.97
N GLU A 385 -5.94 20.93 -7.37
CA GLU A 385 -7.40 20.81 -7.24
C GLU A 385 -8.09 20.93 -8.61
N THR A 386 -7.55 21.71 -9.54
CA THR A 386 -8.15 21.85 -10.89
C THR A 386 -8.07 20.59 -11.75
N ASP A 387 -7.06 19.73 -11.55
CA ASP A 387 -6.87 18.49 -12.29
C ASP A 387 -7.14 17.22 -11.47
N GLY A 388 -7.72 17.37 -10.26
CA GLY A 388 -8.11 16.25 -9.39
C GLY A 388 -6.95 15.57 -8.66
N MET A 389 -5.78 16.20 -8.62
CA MET A 389 -4.57 15.71 -7.95
C MET A 389 -4.31 16.33 -6.57
N GLY A 390 -5.28 17.05 -5.99
CA GLY A 390 -5.13 17.72 -4.69
C GLY A 390 -4.65 16.81 -3.55
N ILE A 391 -5.20 15.59 -3.44
CA ILE A 391 -4.77 14.59 -2.44
C ILE A 391 -3.36 14.09 -2.70
N LEU A 392 -3.02 13.84 -3.97
CA LEU A 392 -1.68 13.41 -4.35
C LEU A 392 -0.65 14.47 -3.92
N MET A 393 -0.88 15.72 -4.30
CA MET A 393 0.01 16.82 -3.95
C MET A 393 0.07 17.05 -2.44
N SER A 394 -1.06 16.96 -1.73
CA SER A 394 -1.08 17.05 -0.27
C SER A 394 -0.19 15.99 0.39
N ARG A 395 -0.20 14.75 -0.11
CA ARG A 395 0.67 13.67 0.39
C ARG A 395 2.14 13.91 0.09
N VAL A 396 2.45 14.44 -1.09
CA VAL A 396 3.82 14.69 -1.55
C VAL A 396 4.47 15.84 -0.79
N VAL A 397 3.74 16.92 -0.48
CA VAL A 397 4.30 18.11 0.19
C VAL A 397 4.19 18.07 1.72
N ALA A 398 3.61 17.01 2.30
CA ALA A 398 3.31 16.94 3.74
C ALA A 398 4.52 17.20 4.64
N ASP A 399 5.66 16.59 4.33
CA ASP A 399 6.89 16.76 5.12
C ASP A 399 7.46 18.18 4.99
N LEU A 400 7.38 18.79 3.80
CA LEU A 400 7.82 20.17 3.58
C LEU A 400 6.94 21.18 4.33
N VAL A 401 5.63 20.92 4.39
CA VAL A 401 4.68 21.74 5.16
C VAL A 401 4.90 21.60 6.65
N ALA A 402 5.29 20.42 7.14
CA ALA A 402 5.61 20.19 8.54
C ALA A 402 6.83 21.01 9.03
N GLU A 403 7.71 21.41 8.11
CA GLU A 403 8.87 22.26 8.39
C GLU A 403 8.54 23.77 8.39
N ILE A 404 7.39 24.19 7.87
CA ILE A 404 7.00 25.61 7.84
C ILE A 404 6.58 26.03 9.26
N PRO A 405 7.22 27.04 9.87
CA PRO A 405 6.81 27.55 11.17
C PRO A 405 5.42 28.17 11.11
N HIS A 406 4.59 27.91 12.13
CA HIS A 406 3.29 28.57 12.28
C HIS A 406 3.49 29.94 12.93
N SER A 407 3.45 31.00 12.14
CA SER A 407 3.69 32.37 12.59
C SER A 407 2.56 33.31 12.18
N ALA A 408 2.46 34.45 12.85
CA ALA A 408 1.37 35.42 12.67
C ALA A 408 1.23 35.94 11.22
N ASP A 409 2.34 36.04 10.50
CA ASP A 409 2.38 36.42 9.09
C ASP A 409 1.85 35.35 8.12
N LEU A 410 1.61 34.13 8.61
CA LEU A 410 1.13 32.98 7.82
C LEU A 410 -0.28 32.52 8.21
N THR A 411 -1.06 33.36 8.90
CA THR A 411 -2.46 33.06 9.24
C THR A 411 -3.29 32.66 8.03
N TRP A 412 -3.05 33.26 6.86
CA TRP A 412 -3.70 32.94 5.59
C TRP A 412 -3.43 31.50 5.12
N PHE A 413 -2.29 30.92 5.48
CA PHE A 413 -1.85 29.57 5.09
C PHE A 413 -2.30 28.48 6.08
N ALA A 414 -2.96 28.86 7.18
CA ALA A 414 -3.36 27.91 8.22
C ALA A 414 -4.25 26.78 7.68
N LEU A 415 -5.23 27.07 6.83
CA LEU A 415 -6.12 26.06 6.26
C LEU A 415 -5.37 25.04 5.36
N PRO A 416 -4.63 25.46 4.31
CA PRO A 416 -3.82 24.52 3.53
C PRO A 416 -2.88 23.67 4.39
N ALA A 417 -2.12 24.31 5.30
CA ALA A 417 -1.17 23.60 6.16
C ALA A 417 -1.87 22.59 7.07
N GLY A 418 -2.92 23.01 7.76
CA GLY A 418 -3.68 22.16 8.67
C GLY A 418 -4.30 20.96 7.95
N ARG A 419 -4.96 21.15 6.81
CA ARG A 419 -5.59 20.07 6.03
C ARG A 419 -4.58 18.99 5.63
N ILE A 420 -3.42 19.40 5.11
CA ILE A 420 -2.32 18.50 4.72
C ILE A 420 -1.81 17.72 5.93
N LEU A 421 -1.55 18.40 7.04
CA LEU A 421 -0.99 17.78 8.24
C LEU A 421 -1.99 16.83 8.91
N TYR A 422 -3.29 17.15 8.91
CA TYR A 422 -4.33 16.21 9.36
C TYR A 422 -4.39 14.98 8.46
N LEU A 423 -4.37 15.15 7.13
CA LEU A 423 -4.36 14.05 6.17
C LEU A 423 -3.12 13.15 6.33
N ALA A 424 -1.97 13.75 6.64
CA ALA A 424 -0.71 13.04 6.88
C ALA A 424 -0.61 12.41 8.28
N GLY A 425 -1.65 12.53 9.14
CA GLY A 425 -1.63 12.01 10.50
C GLY A 425 -0.79 12.81 11.50
N GLN A 426 -0.27 13.97 11.11
CA GLN A 426 0.57 14.83 11.95
C GLN A 426 -0.26 15.78 12.82
N TYR A 427 -1.15 15.21 13.65
CA TYR A 427 -2.21 15.95 14.35
C TYR A 427 -1.71 17.06 15.26
N GLU A 428 -0.60 16.85 15.98
CA GLU A 428 -0.02 17.90 16.84
C GLU A 428 0.38 19.14 16.05
N ARG A 429 1.05 18.96 14.90
CA ARG A 429 1.45 20.06 14.02
C ARG A 429 0.24 20.72 13.37
N ALA A 430 -0.76 19.94 12.96
CA ALA A 430 -2.00 20.45 12.40
C ALA A 430 -2.78 21.32 13.42
N ASN A 431 -2.86 20.86 14.67
CA ASN A 431 -3.51 21.59 15.76
C ASN A 431 -2.83 22.95 16.02
N ALA A 432 -1.51 23.06 15.84
CA ALA A 432 -0.79 24.32 16.00
C ALA A 432 -1.28 25.40 15.00
N TRP A 433 -1.57 25.02 13.75
CA TRP A 433 -2.14 25.92 12.74
C TRP A 433 -3.58 26.33 13.08
N LEU A 434 -4.40 25.42 13.62
CA LEU A 434 -5.73 25.76 14.10
C LEU A 434 -5.67 26.75 15.29
N LEU A 435 -4.75 26.53 16.23
CA LEU A 435 -4.58 27.42 17.38
C LEU A 435 -4.07 28.80 16.98
N LEU A 436 -3.20 28.88 15.97
CA LEU A 436 -2.80 30.14 15.34
C LEU A 436 -4.03 30.87 14.77
N ALA A 437 -4.85 30.20 13.97
CA ALA A 437 -6.08 30.79 13.43
C ALA A 437 -7.02 31.26 14.56
N ARG A 438 -7.12 30.50 15.66
CA ARG A 438 -7.90 30.87 16.85
C ARG A 438 -7.38 32.13 17.53
N GLN A 439 -6.07 32.32 17.61
CA GLN A 439 -5.44 33.47 18.25
C GLN A 439 -5.77 34.78 17.51
N TYR A 440 -5.81 34.74 16.18
CA TYR A 440 -5.99 35.93 15.33
C TYR A 440 -7.42 36.12 14.81
N MET A 441 -8.37 35.23 15.10
CA MET A 441 -9.73 35.28 14.54
C MET A 441 -10.52 36.58 14.83
N LEU A 442 -10.17 37.34 15.87
CA LEU A 442 -10.85 38.60 16.20
C LEU A 442 -10.25 39.79 15.44
N SER A 443 -8.99 39.69 15.03
CA SER A 443 -8.28 40.74 14.29
C SER A 443 -8.27 40.51 12.78
N GLU A 444 -8.40 39.26 12.33
CA GLU A 444 -8.28 38.87 10.93
C GLU A 444 -9.45 37.96 10.51
N GLU A 445 -10.19 38.39 9.49
CA GLU A 445 -11.32 37.63 8.94
C GLU A 445 -10.89 36.30 8.32
N THR A 446 -9.73 36.27 7.65
CA THR A 446 -9.12 35.06 7.09
C THR A 446 -8.80 34.03 8.17
N ALA A 447 -8.31 34.47 9.34
CA ALA A 447 -8.04 33.60 10.47
C ALA A 447 -9.34 33.00 11.05
N ALA A 448 -10.43 33.79 11.12
CA ALA A 448 -11.74 33.28 11.53
C ALA A 448 -12.31 32.24 10.55
N ALA A 449 -12.14 32.48 9.23
CA ALA A 449 -12.52 31.52 8.20
C ALA A 449 -11.69 30.22 8.30
N ASN A 450 -10.37 30.34 8.44
CA ASN A 450 -9.46 29.19 8.57
C ASN A 450 -9.76 28.34 9.81
N LEU A 451 -10.04 28.99 10.97
CA LEU A 451 -10.47 28.28 12.17
C LEU A 451 -11.74 27.46 11.91
N THR A 452 -12.72 28.08 11.25
CA THR A 452 -14.00 27.44 10.94
C THR A 452 -13.81 26.25 10.01
N SER A 453 -13.02 26.40 8.94
CA SER A 453 -12.75 25.35 7.96
C SER A 453 -11.89 24.20 8.49
N LEU A 454 -10.95 24.46 9.41
CA LEU A 454 -10.13 23.42 10.04
C LEU A 454 -10.84 22.67 11.17
N TRP A 455 -11.89 23.26 11.73
CA TRP A 455 -12.58 22.69 12.89
C TRP A 455 -13.04 21.23 12.69
N PRO A 456 -13.65 20.81 11.56
CA PRO A 456 -14.04 19.41 11.37
C PRO A 456 -12.86 18.45 11.50
N TYR A 457 -11.70 18.80 10.94
CA TYR A 457 -10.49 17.98 10.99
C TYR A 457 -9.98 17.78 12.41
N ALA A 458 -9.95 18.86 13.22
CA ALA A 458 -9.54 18.79 14.61
C ALA A 458 -10.50 17.92 15.46
N ARG A 459 -11.80 17.97 15.17
CA ARG A 459 -12.78 17.08 15.81
C ARG A 459 -12.53 15.62 15.42
N LEU A 460 -12.34 15.34 14.13
CA LEU A 460 -12.10 13.98 13.65
C LEU A 460 -10.75 13.42 14.13
N SER A 461 -9.72 14.26 14.28
CA SER A 461 -8.42 13.85 14.84
C SER A 461 -8.47 13.57 16.34
N GLY A 462 -9.54 13.95 17.03
CA GLY A 462 -9.67 13.80 18.49
C GLY A 462 -8.88 14.84 19.28
N MET A 463 -8.77 16.07 18.77
CA MET A 463 -8.15 17.16 19.50
C MET A 463 -8.89 17.42 20.82
N GLU A 464 -8.17 17.35 21.94
CA GLU A 464 -8.73 17.65 23.26
C GLU A 464 -9.29 19.08 23.31
N GLY A 465 -10.53 19.24 23.75
CA GLY A 465 -11.21 20.54 23.78
C GLY A 465 -11.62 21.07 22.40
N GLY A 466 -11.49 20.28 21.34
CA GLY A 466 -11.80 20.66 19.97
C GLY A 466 -13.25 21.14 19.75
N GLU A 467 -14.19 20.68 20.59
CA GLU A 467 -15.59 21.09 20.59
C GLU A 467 -15.81 22.58 20.85
N ARG A 468 -14.82 23.26 21.45
CA ARG A 468 -14.92 24.68 21.85
C ARG A 468 -14.67 25.64 20.70
N TYR A 469 -14.08 25.16 19.60
CA TYR A 469 -13.64 26.02 18.50
C TYR A 469 -14.67 26.18 17.38
N GLY A 470 -15.78 25.42 17.39
CA GLY A 470 -16.76 25.48 16.32
C GLY A 470 -17.96 24.56 16.54
N THR A 471 -18.89 24.59 15.59
CA THR A 471 -20.05 23.68 15.54
C THR A 471 -20.35 23.33 14.09
N LEU A 472 -21.03 22.21 13.83
CA LEU A 472 -21.45 21.83 12.47
C LEU A 472 -22.31 22.92 11.79
N LYS A 473 -23.22 23.55 12.55
CA LYS A 473 -24.05 24.66 12.03
C LYS A 473 -23.20 25.88 11.68
N GLY A 474 -22.23 26.22 12.53
CA GLY A 474 -21.29 27.32 12.28
C GLY A 474 -20.42 27.04 11.05
N TRP A 475 -19.86 25.84 10.95
CA TRP A 475 -19.10 25.41 9.78
C TRP A 475 -19.94 25.47 8.51
N ALA A 476 -21.16 24.93 8.51
CA ALA A 476 -22.04 24.96 7.34
C ALA A 476 -22.43 26.37 6.93
N SER A 477 -22.66 27.27 7.90
CA SER A 477 -22.97 28.68 7.60
C SER A 477 -21.81 29.43 6.93
N ALA A 478 -20.56 28.95 7.08
CA ALA A 478 -19.40 29.51 6.42
C ALA A 478 -19.20 28.97 4.98
N GLN A 479 -19.94 27.94 4.55
CA GLN A 479 -19.84 27.35 3.21
C GLN A 479 -20.78 28.03 2.20
N SER A 480 -20.75 29.36 2.12
CA SER A 480 -21.70 30.15 1.32
C SER A 480 -21.64 29.92 -0.20
N GLY A 481 -20.59 29.28 -0.71
CA GLY A 481 -20.41 28.97 -2.13
C GLY A 481 -20.94 27.61 -2.58
N LEU A 482 -21.35 26.73 -1.64
CA LEU A 482 -21.84 25.39 -1.96
C LEU A 482 -23.36 25.38 -2.15
N GLY A 483 -23.81 24.62 -3.15
CA GLY A 483 -25.23 24.31 -3.31
C GLY A 483 -25.76 23.50 -2.11
N PRO A 484 -27.06 23.62 -1.77
CA PRO A 484 -27.63 22.95 -0.60
C PRO A 484 -27.48 21.43 -0.64
N GLU A 485 -27.52 20.82 -1.82
CA GLU A 485 -27.33 19.38 -2.01
C GLU A 485 -25.96 18.89 -1.49
N VAL A 486 -24.86 19.52 -1.97
CA VAL A 486 -23.49 19.18 -1.57
C VAL A 486 -23.26 19.48 -0.10
N LEU A 487 -23.75 20.63 0.38
CA LEU A 487 -23.60 21.02 1.79
C LEU A 487 -24.31 20.05 2.74
N ASN A 488 -25.53 19.63 2.40
CA ASN A 488 -26.30 18.67 3.20
C ASN A 488 -25.63 17.30 3.22
N GLN A 489 -25.09 16.85 2.09
CA GLN A 489 -24.30 15.62 2.00
C GLN A 489 -23.07 15.68 2.92
N GLN A 490 -22.29 16.76 2.85
CA GLN A 490 -21.10 16.97 3.68
C GLN A 490 -21.45 17.01 5.18
N LEU A 491 -22.56 17.68 5.54
CA LEU A 491 -23.06 17.72 6.92
C LEU A 491 -23.42 16.34 7.47
N VAL A 492 -24.13 15.53 6.67
CA VAL A 492 -24.49 14.15 7.05
C VAL A 492 -23.24 13.31 7.22
N MET A 493 -22.28 13.39 6.30
CA MET A 493 -21.02 12.66 6.38
C MET A 493 -20.21 13.05 7.63
N LEU A 494 -19.97 14.35 7.85
CA LEU A 494 -19.22 14.84 9.00
C LEU A 494 -19.87 14.41 10.32
N ARG A 495 -21.20 14.54 10.42
CA ARG A 495 -21.94 14.10 11.60
C ARG A 495 -21.82 12.59 11.82
N SER A 496 -21.98 11.79 10.77
CA SER A 496 -21.83 10.33 10.85
C SER A 496 -20.45 9.95 11.38
N CYS A 497 -19.38 10.55 10.84
CA CYS A 497 -18.02 10.27 11.27
C CYS A 497 -17.74 10.75 12.70
N MET A 498 -18.22 11.93 13.08
CA MET A 498 -18.09 12.42 14.46
C MET A 498 -18.79 11.49 15.45
N GLN A 499 -20.03 11.10 15.19
CA GLN A 499 -20.75 10.16 16.04
C GLN A 499 -20.01 8.81 16.15
N ALA A 500 -19.52 8.29 15.02
CA ALA A 500 -18.78 7.04 14.98
C ALA A 500 -17.51 7.05 15.83
N LEU A 501 -16.86 8.21 15.94
CA LEU A 501 -15.67 8.44 16.77
C LEU A 501 -16.00 8.81 18.24
N GLY A 502 -17.28 8.79 18.62
CA GLY A 502 -17.74 9.15 19.96
C GLY A 502 -17.81 10.66 20.22
N GLU A 503 -17.75 11.49 19.17
CA GLU A 503 -17.80 12.94 19.29
C GLU A 503 -19.25 13.45 19.32
N GLU A 504 -19.63 14.09 20.43
CA GLU A 504 -20.96 14.70 20.54
C GLU A 504 -21.08 15.96 19.67
N THR A 505 -22.25 16.14 19.06
CA THR A 505 -22.57 17.30 18.22
C THR A 505 -23.95 17.85 18.54
N ARG A 506 -24.11 19.18 18.51
CA ARG A 506 -25.38 19.86 18.84
C ARG A 506 -26.45 19.80 17.77
N LEU A 507 -26.07 19.61 16.51
CA LEU A 507 -27.01 19.35 15.41
C LEU A 507 -27.80 18.07 15.76
N SER A 508 -29.03 17.89 15.32
CA SER A 508 -29.76 16.61 15.55
C SER A 508 -29.96 15.83 14.25
N TRP A 509 -30.15 14.51 14.35
CA TRP A 509 -30.51 13.70 13.18
C TRP A 509 -31.89 14.06 12.62
N GLY A 510 -32.83 14.49 13.46
CA GLY A 510 -34.13 14.97 13.01
C GLY A 510 -34.02 16.25 12.17
N GLU A 511 -33.12 17.15 12.54
CA GLU A 511 -32.83 18.37 11.77
C GLU A 511 -32.20 18.05 10.40
N LEU A 512 -31.30 17.06 10.34
CA LEU A 512 -30.73 16.62 9.06
C LEU A 512 -31.75 15.87 8.20
N ALA A 513 -32.55 15.01 8.80
CA ALA A 513 -33.57 14.22 8.09
C ALA A 513 -34.67 15.09 7.45
N SER A 514 -34.85 16.33 7.89
CA SER A 514 -35.76 17.28 7.22
C SER A 514 -35.14 18.03 6.05
N MET A 515 -33.87 17.78 5.73
CA MET A 515 -33.17 18.37 4.58
C MET A 515 -33.27 17.48 3.35
N GLU A 516 -33.16 18.08 2.16
CA GLU A 516 -32.97 17.34 0.92
C GLU A 516 -31.51 16.87 0.83
N ILE A 517 -31.32 15.55 0.87
CA ILE A 517 -29.99 14.92 0.94
C ILE A 517 -29.79 14.02 -0.27
N ALA A 518 -28.77 14.34 -1.08
CA ALA A 518 -28.21 13.38 -2.02
C ALA A 518 -27.27 12.42 -1.28
N SER A 519 -27.34 11.14 -1.64
CA SER A 519 -26.47 10.10 -1.06
C SER A 519 -25.29 9.82 -1.99
N PRO A 520 -24.03 9.90 -1.51
CA PRO A 520 -22.89 9.48 -2.30
C PRO A 520 -22.93 7.96 -2.49
N GLY A 521 -22.76 7.53 -3.74
CA GLY A 521 -22.66 6.12 -4.10
C GLY A 521 -23.91 5.29 -3.81
N LEU A 522 -23.78 3.99 -4.03
CA LEU A 522 -24.83 3.02 -3.73
C LEU A 522 -24.71 2.59 -2.26
N ALA A 523 -25.85 2.47 -1.58
CA ALA A 523 -25.87 1.86 -0.26
C ALA A 523 -25.40 0.38 -0.36
N PRO A 524 -24.50 -0.07 0.52
CA PRO A 524 -24.12 -1.48 0.57
C PRO A 524 -25.32 -2.34 0.98
N SER A 525 -25.21 -3.65 0.78
CA SER A 525 -26.27 -4.57 1.20
C SER A 525 -26.51 -4.46 2.70
N ALA A 526 -27.78 -4.53 3.12
CA ALA A 526 -28.12 -4.54 4.55
C ALA A 526 -27.44 -5.71 5.28
N ALA A 527 -27.26 -6.85 4.61
CA ALA A 527 -26.56 -8.01 5.15
C ALA A 527 -25.11 -7.68 5.55
N LEU A 528 -24.37 -6.92 4.72
CA LEU A 528 -23.00 -6.51 5.05
C LEU A 528 -22.95 -5.57 6.26
N LEU A 529 -23.88 -4.61 6.35
CA LEU A 529 -23.95 -3.69 7.49
C LEU A 529 -24.30 -4.40 8.80
N TYR A 530 -25.25 -5.34 8.77
CA TYR A 530 -25.59 -6.14 9.94
C TYR A 530 -24.47 -7.12 10.32
N ALA A 531 -23.79 -7.72 9.34
CA ALA A 531 -22.60 -8.54 9.59
C ALA A 531 -21.49 -7.73 10.26
N LEU A 532 -21.24 -6.49 9.79
CA LEU A 532 -20.26 -5.60 10.41
C LEU A 532 -20.65 -5.30 11.86
N LYS A 533 -21.93 -5.01 12.12
CA LYS A 533 -22.42 -4.73 13.47
C LYS A 533 -22.32 -5.96 14.39
N ASP A 534 -22.60 -7.15 13.86
CA ASP A 534 -22.46 -8.39 14.61
C ASP A 534 -20.99 -8.69 14.96
N ALA A 535 -20.08 -8.52 13.99
CA ALA A 535 -18.64 -8.64 14.20
C ALA A 535 -18.12 -7.64 15.24
N GLN A 536 -18.62 -6.41 15.18
CA GLN A 536 -18.33 -5.37 16.16
C GLN A 536 -18.77 -5.78 17.58
N ASN A 537 -20.02 -6.20 17.75
CA ASN A 537 -20.57 -6.63 19.04
C ASN A 537 -19.85 -7.87 19.60
N GLY A 538 -19.37 -8.74 18.72
CA GLY A 538 -18.56 -9.91 19.07
C GLY A 538 -17.07 -9.62 19.28
N GLY A 539 -16.59 -8.39 19.08
CA GLY A 539 -15.17 -8.05 19.20
C GLY A 539 -14.27 -8.76 18.17
N ARG A 540 -14.82 -9.14 17.01
CA ARG A 540 -14.13 -9.92 15.98
C ARG A 540 -13.28 -9.01 15.09
N LEU A 541 -12.11 -8.65 15.59
CA LEU A 541 -11.23 -7.62 15.00
C LEU A 541 -10.98 -7.81 13.50
N ALA A 542 -10.48 -8.98 13.07
CA ALA A 542 -10.12 -9.20 11.68
C ALA A 542 -11.34 -9.20 10.74
N GLU A 543 -12.47 -9.72 11.22
CA GLU A 543 -13.72 -9.73 10.48
C GLU A 543 -14.30 -8.32 10.33
N VAL A 544 -14.19 -7.47 11.35
CA VAL A 544 -14.50 -6.03 11.26
C VAL A 544 -13.64 -5.35 10.19
N VAL A 545 -12.33 -5.61 10.17
CA VAL A 545 -11.43 -5.07 9.14
C VAL A 545 -11.85 -5.55 7.75
N LEU A 546 -12.09 -6.85 7.59
CA LEU A 546 -12.49 -7.46 6.32
C LEU A 546 -13.80 -6.89 5.77
N LEU A 547 -14.84 -6.83 6.60
CA LEU A 547 -16.13 -6.25 6.23
C LEU A 547 -16.01 -4.76 5.90
N SER A 548 -15.18 -4.03 6.63
CA SER A 548 -14.88 -2.63 6.34
C SER A 548 -14.27 -2.44 4.95
N LEU A 549 -13.32 -3.30 4.58
CA LEU A 549 -12.68 -3.27 3.25
C LEU A 549 -13.68 -3.58 2.13
N ILE A 550 -14.59 -4.53 2.35
CA ILE A 550 -15.65 -4.88 1.37
C ILE A 550 -16.64 -3.72 1.22
N ILE A 551 -17.05 -3.10 2.33
CA ILE A 551 -18.01 -1.98 2.33
C ILE A 551 -17.43 -0.73 1.65
N LEU A 552 -16.14 -0.41 1.89
CA LEU A 552 -15.47 0.72 1.23
C LEU A 552 -15.26 0.46 -0.27
N GLY A 553 -15.04 -0.81 -0.64
CA GLY A 553 -14.83 -1.23 -2.02
C GLY A 553 -13.61 -0.58 -2.68
N GLU A 554 -13.57 -0.64 -4.01
CA GLU A 554 -12.48 -0.03 -4.79
C GLU A 554 -12.50 1.49 -4.71
N GLN A 555 -13.70 2.10 -4.69
CA GLN A 555 -13.89 3.54 -4.81
C GLN A 555 -13.47 4.32 -3.54
N GLY A 556 -13.36 3.64 -2.40
CA GLY A 556 -12.90 4.23 -1.15
C GLY A 556 -13.94 5.14 -0.47
N PRO A 557 -13.53 5.85 0.60
CA PRO A 557 -14.46 6.49 1.52
C PRO A 557 -15.18 7.71 0.95
N GLY A 558 -14.61 8.40 -0.05
CA GLY A 558 -15.25 9.58 -0.66
C GLY A 558 -16.54 9.29 -1.43
N ASN A 559 -16.67 8.07 -1.97
CA ASN A 559 -17.84 7.62 -2.73
C ASN A 559 -18.72 6.64 -1.95
N THR A 560 -18.41 6.41 -0.67
CA THR A 560 -19.16 5.48 0.19
C THR A 560 -20.37 6.18 0.79
N HIS A 561 -21.53 5.51 0.81
CA HIS A 561 -22.74 6.01 1.45
C HIS A 561 -22.49 6.42 2.92
N SER A 562 -22.93 7.61 3.34
CA SER A 562 -22.55 8.21 4.62
C SER A 562 -22.89 7.36 5.86
N LEU A 563 -23.98 6.59 5.81
CA LEU A 563 -24.30 5.63 6.89
C LEU A 563 -23.26 4.49 6.95
N ALA A 564 -22.88 3.95 5.79
CA ALA A 564 -21.92 2.86 5.71
C ALA A 564 -20.53 3.31 6.14
N LEU A 565 -20.10 4.51 5.70
CA LEU A 565 -18.87 5.12 6.17
C LEU A 565 -18.86 5.30 7.69
N GLY A 566 -19.94 5.83 8.27
CA GLY A 566 -20.09 5.95 9.72
C GLY A 566 -19.99 4.61 10.44
N SER A 567 -20.67 3.58 9.95
CA SER A 567 -20.60 2.23 10.53
C SER A 567 -19.20 1.62 10.46
N VAL A 568 -18.48 1.81 9.35
CA VAL A 568 -17.09 1.36 9.18
C VAL A 568 -16.17 2.07 10.17
N VAL A 569 -16.25 3.40 10.27
CA VAL A 569 -15.44 4.19 11.21
C VAL A 569 -15.72 3.75 12.65
N GLU A 570 -16.99 3.56 13.02
CA GLU A 570 -17.39 3.13 14.38
C GLU A 570 -16.86 1.74 14.69
N ALA A 571 -16.98 0.80 13.75
CA ALA A 571 -16.55 -0.56 13.92
C ALA A 571 -15.03 -0.65 14.10
N LEU A 572 -14.25 -0.01 13.22
CA LEU A 572 -12.78 0.07 13.34
C LEU A 572 -12.34 0.70 14.66
N TYR A 573 -12.98 1.80 15.06
CA TYR A 573 -12.68 2.49 16.31
C TYR A 573 -12.91 1.58 17.53
N SER A 574 -14.02 0.85 17.55
CA SER A 574 -14.39 -0.01 18.67
C SER A 574 -13.51 -1.25 18.85
N VAL A 575 -12.85 -1.74 17.79
CA VAL A 575 -11.92 -2.87 17.85
C VAL A 575 -10.47 -2.45 18.10
N GLY A 576 -10.24 -1.19 18.46
CA GLY A 576 -8.92 -0.66 18.84
C GLY A 576 -8.11 -0.07 17.67
N LEU A 577 -8.68 0.02 16.46
CA LEU A 577 -8.03 0.65 15.29
C LEU A 577 -8.39 2.13 15.20
N GLN A 578 -8.14 2.86 16.29
CA GLN A 578 -8.55 4.26 16.44
C GLN A 578 -7.82 5.17 15.45
N THR A 579 -6.53 4.94 15.22
CA THR A 579 -5.73 5.74 14.28
C THR A 579 -6.25 5.57 12.85
N GLU A 580 -6.56 4.35 12.44
CA GLU A 580 -7.10 4.04 11.12
C GLU A 580 -8.51 4.60 10.95
N ALA A 581 -9.37 4.49 11.96
CA ALA A 581 -10.71 5.06 11.94
C ALA A 581 -10.69 6.59 11.75
N ARG A 582 -9.82 7.30 12.49
CA ARG A 582 -9.65 8.75 12.35
C ARG A 582 -9.05 9.13 11.00
N SER A 583 -8.03 8.41 10.55
CA SER A 583 -7.39 8.64 9.24
C SER A 583 -8.39 8.43 8.10
N LEU A 584 -9.24 7.41 8.18
CA LEU A 584 -10.30 7.15 7.20
C LEU A 584 -11.34 8.27 7.16
N ALA A 585 -11.79 8.75 8.32
CA ALA A 585 -12.74 9.86 8.39
C ALA A 585 -12.15 11.17 7.83
N ILE A 586 -10.88 11.45 8.08
CA ILE A 586 -10.16 12.59 7.51
C ILE A 586 -9.98 12.43 6.01
N GLU A 587 -9.59 11.24 5.52
CA GLU A 587 -9.48 10.95 4.08
C GLU A 587 -10.83 11.16 3.37
N ALA A 588 -11.94 10.69 3.97
CA ALA A 588 -13.30 10.91 3.46
C ALA A 588 -13.66 12.40 3.38
N THR A 589 -13.25 13.18 4.40
CA THR A 589 -13.50 14.62 4.49
C THR A 589 -12.80 15.35 3.34
N VAL A 590 -11.52 15.08 3.12
CA VAL A 590 -10.74 15.66 2.02
C VAL A 590 -11.31 15.28 0.66
N LEU A 591 -11.65 14.00 0.45
CA LEU A 591 -12.24 13.49 -0.80
C LEU A 591 -13.62 14.11 -1.11
N SER A 592 -14.34 14.57 -0.09
CA SER A 592 -15.66 15.18 -0.24
C SER A 592 -15.60 16.69 -0.50
N GLY A 593 -14.42 17.24 -0.74
CA GLY A 593 -14.21 18.67 -1.02
C GLY A 593 -14.34 19.58 0.21
N ILE A 594 -14.26 19.00 1.42
CA ILE A 594 -14.01 19.72 2.67
C ILE A 594 -12.49 19.79 2.84
#